data_AF-A0A2I0K5W4-F1
#
_entry.id   AF-A0A2I0K5W4-F1
#
_cell.length_a   1.000
_cell.length_b   1.000
_cell.length_c   1.000
_cell.angle_alpha   90.00
_cell.angle_beta   90.00
_cell.angle_gamma   90.00
#
_symmetry.space_group_name_H-M   'P 1'
#
loop_
_entity.id
_entity.type
_entity.pdbx_description
1 polymer ?
#
loop_
_entity_poly.entity_id
_entity_poly.type
_entity_poly.pdbx_seq_one_letter_code
_entity_poly.pdbx_strand_id
1 'polypeptide(L)'
;MVEELHLKVEPHPDPYKLSWLKKGNDVHVNKRCLVQFSIGTHYKDEIMCDVVPMDACHLLLGRPWLYDRRVIYDGFKNTYSFVKEGVKIILAPCRMEDKSKAVTGEGSSYLSKSQFL
;
A
#
# COMPACT_ATOMS: atom_id res chain seq x y z
N MET A 1 4.46 10.30 -5.32
CA MET A 1 4.96 9.01 -4.81
C MET A 1 5.85 8.31 -5.81
N VAL A 2 5.33 7.75 -6.91
CA VAL A 2 6.12 6.95 -7.86
C VAL A 2 7.29 7.74 -8.44
N GLU A 3 7.02 8.98 -8.87
CA GLU A 3 8.04 9.91 -9.38
C GLU A 3 9.00 10.35 -8.27
N GLU A 4 8.46 10.85 -7.15
CA GLU A 4 9.24 11.28 -5.97
C GLU A 4 10.27 10.24 -5.48
N LEU A 5 9.86 8.97 -5.47
CA LEU A 5 10.68 7.86 -4.97
C LEU A 5 11.49 7.17 -6.08
N HIS A 6 11.42 7.68 -7.30
CA HIS A 6 12.15 7.17 -8.46
C HIS A 6 11.91 5.65 -8.66
N LEU A 7 10.68 5.19 -8.41
CA LEU A 7 10.34 3.76 -8.56
C LEU A 7 10.40 3.37 -10.04
N LYS A 8 10.96 2.19 -10.31
CA LYS A 8 10.99 1.64 -11.66
C LYS A 8 9.57 1.27 -12.09
N VAL A 9 9.09 1.93 -13.13
CA VAL A 9 7.77 1.68 -13.72
C VAL A 9 7.92 0.86 -14.99
N GLU A 10 7.04 -0.10 -15.18
CA GLU A 10 6.95 -0.92 -16.39
C GLU A 10 5.54 -0.87 -17.00
N PRO A 11 5.41 -1.11 -18.33
CA PRO A 11 4.11 -1.24 -18.97
C PRO A 11 3.30 -2.38 -18.36
N HIS A 12 2.00 -2.15 -18.16
CA HIS A 12 1.09 -3.20 -17.70
C HIS A 12 0.85 -4.21 -18.84
N PRO A 13 0.93 -5.53 -18.59
CA PRO A 13 0.77 -6.55 -19.63
C PRO A 13 -0.64 -6.61 -20.23
N ASP A 14 -1.65 -6.23 -19.44
CA ASP A 14 -3.06 -6.19 -19.86
C ASP A 14 -3.72 -4.87 -19.42
N PRO A 15 -3.49 -3.75 -20.13
CA PRO A 15 -4.01 -2.45 -19.72
C PRO A 15 -5.54 -2.41 -19.66
N TYR A 16 -6.09 -1.81 -18.60
CA TYR A 16 -7.53 -1.78 -18.39
C TYR A 16 -8.01 -0.43 -17.86
N LYS A 17 -9.33 -0.24 -17.88
CA LYS A 17 -9.98 1.01 -17.46
C LYS A 17 -10.63 0.86 -16.08
N LEU A 18 -10.32 1.77 -15.18
CA LEU A 18 -10.93 1.87 -13.85
C LEU A 18 -12.18 2.75 -13.91
N SER A 19 -13.35 2.13 -13.97
CA SER A 19 -14.63 2.86 -14.04
C SER A 19 -15.10 3.46 -12.71
N TRP A 20 -14.54 3.00 -11.58
CA TRP A 20 -14.96 3.41 -10.24
C TRP A 20 -14.23 4.66 -9.72
N LEU A 21 -13.16 5.11 -10.40
CA LEU A 21 -12.44 6.33 -10.05
C LEU A 21 -12.82 7.46 -11.03
N LYS A 22 -13.81 8.28 -10.68
CA LYS A 22 -14.28 9.38 -11.55
C LYS A 22 -13.58 10.69 -11.20
N LYS A 23 -12.44 11.00 -11.83
CA LYS A 23 -11.81 12.33 -11.78
C LYS A 23 -12.05 13.10 -13.10
N GLY A 24 -13.31 13.22 -13.50
CA GLY A 24 -13.73 13.91 -14.73
C GLY A 24 -13.38 13.20 -16.06
N ASN A 25 -12.36 12.34 -16.08
CA ASN A 25 -11.94 11.50 -17.19
C ASN A 25 -11.82 10.03 -16.80
N ASP A 26 -11.82 9.15 -17.79
CA ASP A 26 -11.58 7.72 -17.62
C ASP A 26 -10.14 7.44 -17.17
N VAL A 27 -10.00 6.80 -16.01
CA VAL A 27 -8.71 6.42 -15.47
C VAL A 27 -8.26 5.10 -16.10
N HIS A 28 -7.13 5.13 -16.79
CA HIS A 28 -6.54 3.97 -17.44
C HIS A 28 -5.34 3.48 -16.64
N VAL A 29 -5.31 2.18 -16.37
CA VAL A 29 -4.18 1.48 -15.78
C VAL A 29 -3.37 0.88 -16.92
N ASN A 30 -2.24 1.52 -17.23
CA ASN A 30 -1.33 1.09 -18.29
C ASN A 30 0.09 0.83 -17.79
N LYS A 31 0.32 1.05 -16.50
CA LYS A 31 1.64 0.97 -15.86
C LYS A 31 1.53 0.27 -14.53
N ARG A 32 2.57 -0.45 -14.16
CA ARG A 32 2.74 -1.06 -12.85
C ARG A 32 4.17 -0.86 -12.36
N CYS A 33 4.37 -0.95 -11.05
CA CYS A 33 5.69 -0.83 -10.43
C CYS A 33 5.81 -1.80 -9.26
N LEU A 34 7.04 -2.23 -8.98
CA LEU A 34 7.36 -3.04 -7.81
C LEU A 34 7.47 -2.11 -6.60
N VAL A 35 6.68 -2.38 -5.58
CA VAL A 35 6.58 -1.56 -4.38
C VAL A 35 7.02 -2.37 -3.18
N GLN A 36 8.16 -1.98 -2.60
CA GLN A 36 8.62 -2.50 -1.32
C GLN A 36 8.12 -1.58 -0.21
N PHE A 37 7.36 -2.11 0.74
CA PHE A 37 6.81 -1.33 1.84
C PHE A 37 6.88 -2.07 3.17
N SER A 38 6.83 -1.31 4.26
CA SER A 38 6.76 -1.85 5.61
C SER A 38 5.53 -1.32 6.36
N ILE A 39 4.98 -2.17 7.24
CA ILE A 39 3.91 -1.77 8.15
C ILE A 39 4.38 -2.02 9.57
N GLY A 40 4.59 -0.93 10.32
CA GLY A 40 5.25 -1.02 11.62
C GLY A 40 6.67 -1.56 11.50
N THR A 41 7.14 -2.21 12.56
CA THR A 41 8.53 -2.71 12.66
C THR A 41 8.73 -4.10 12.09
N HIS A 42 7.68 -4.93 12.11
CA HIS A 42 7.80 -6.37 11.84
C HIS A 42 7.29 -6.79 10.47
N TYR A 43 6.48 -5.98 9.80
CA TYR A 43 5.99 -6.30 8.47
C TYR A 43 6.83 -5.59 7.40
N LYS A 44 7.38 -6.38 6.48
CA LYS A 44 7.97 -5.90 5.23
C LYS A 44 7.37 -6.70 4.10
N ASP A 45 7.12 -6.08 2.95
CA ASP A 45 6.56 -6.77 1.80
C ASP A 45 7.02 -6.14 0.50
N GLU A 46 6.97 -6.94 -0.56
CA GLU A 46 7.28 -6.52 -1.92
C GLU A 46 6.18 -7.04 -2.84
N ILE A 47 5.47 -6.12 -3.49
CA ILE A 47 4.33 -6.46 -4.36
C ILE A 47 4.34 -5.64 -5.64
N MET A 48 3.83 -6.21 -6.73
CA MET A 48 3.54 -5.47 -7.95
C MET A 48 2.24 -4.68 -7.79
N CYS A 49 2.32 -3.37 -7.96
CA CYS A 49 1.19 -2.45 -7.84
C CYS A 49 0.89 -1.74 -9.17
N ASP A 50 -0.39 -1.55 -9.44
CA ASP A 50 -0.86 -0.69 -10.53
C ASP A 50 -0.61 0.78 -10.21
N VAL A 51 -0.13 1.54 -11.20
CA VAL A 51 0.13 2.98 -11.07
C VAL A 51 -1.10 3.75 -11.53
N VAL A 52 -1.70 4.50 -10.59
CA VAL A 52 -2.93 5.27 -10.82
C VAL A 52 -2.75 6.70 -10.29
N PRO A 53 -3.09 7.74 -11.08
CA PRO A 53 -3.12 9.10 -10.56
C PRO A 53 -4.29 9.27 -9.59
N MET A 54 -4.01 9.42 -8.30
CA MET A 54 -5.02 9.55 -7.24
C MET A 54 -4.54 10.50 -6.14
N ASP A 55 -5.47 11.24 -5.53
CA ASP A 55 -5.18 12.22 -4.47
C ASP A 55 -5.52 11.69 -3.06
N ALA A 56 -6.16 10.52 -2.94
CA ALA A 56 -6.69 10.01 -1.67
C ALA A 56 -5.64 9.27 -0.82
N CYS A 57 -4.66 8.62 -1.45
CA CYS A 57 -3.64 7.84 -0.75
C CYS A 57 -2.41 7.60 -1.64
N HIS A 58 -1.28 7.31 -1.00
CA HIS A 58 -0.05 6.91 -1.70
C HIS A 58 -0.09 5.42 -2.11
N LEU A 59 -0.58 4.53 -1.24
CA LEU A 59 -0.69 3.10 -1.49
C LEU A 59 -2.08 2.60 -1.07
N LEU A 60 -2.79 1.93 -1.98
CA LEU A 60 -4.11 1.34 -1.74
C LEU A 60 -4.02 -0.19 -1.81
N LEU A 61 -4.17 -0.86 -0.67
CA LEU A 61 -4.22 -2.32 -0.61
C LEU A 61 -5.67 -2.77 -0.78
N GLY A 62 -5.98 -3.24 -1.99
CA GLY A 62 -7.33 -3.67 -2.37
C GLY A 62 -7.68 -5.08 -1.91
N ARG A 63 -8.87 -5.53 -2.34
CA ARG A 63 -9.38 -6.89 -2.09
C ARG A 63 -8.43 -8.03 -2.50
N PRO A 64 -7.70 -7.97 -3.64
CA PRO A 64 -6.74 -9.02 -3.99
C PRO A 64 -5.67 -9.23 -2.90
N TRP A 65 -5.06 -8.14 -2.43
CA TRP A 65 -4.07 -8.21 -1.35
C TRP A 65 -4.67 -8.75 -0.05
N LEU A 66 -5.90 -8.34 0.29
CA LEU A 66 -6.61 -8.87 1.46
C LEU A 66 -6.89 -10.38 1.33
N TYR A 67 -7.25 -10.83 0.12
CA TYR A 67 -7.54 -12.24 -0.17
C TYR A 67 -6.28 -13.11 -0.05
N ASP A 68 -5.20 -12.70 -0.71
CA ASP A 68 -3.92 -13.45 -0.72
C ASP A 68 -3.35 -13.61 0.68
N ARG A 69 -3.54 -12.61 1.54
CA ARG A 69 -3.09 -12.60 2.94
C ARG A 69 -4.08 -13.22 3.93
N ARG A 70 -5.24 -13.73 3.45
CA ARG A 70 -6.32 -14.28 4.28
C ARG A 70 -6.72 -13.34 5.41
N VAL A 71 -6.86 -12.05 5.09
CA VAL A 71 -7.14 -11.02 6.08
C VAL A 71 -8.56 -11.19 6.63
N ILE A 72 -8.67 -11.12 7.96
CA ILE A 72 -9.92 -11.12 8.70
C ILE A 72 -10.23 -9.68 9.09
N TYR A 73 -11.35 -9.17 8.58
CA TYR A 73 -11.88 -7.86 8.95
C TYR A 73 -12.85 -7.95 10.12
N ASP A 74 -12.57 -7.23 11.20
CA ASP A 74 -13.48 -7.02 12.32
C ASP A 74 -14.19 -5.68 12.13
N GLY A 75 -15.45 -5.72 11.70
CA GLY A 75 -16.25 -4.52 11.41
C GLY A 75 -16.63 -3.71 12.64
N PHE A 76 -16.66 -4.31 13.84
CA PHE A 76 -16.96 -3.58 15.07
C PHE A 76 -15.76 -2.75 15.52
N LYS A 77 -14.57 -3.33 15.46
CA LYS A 77 -13.32 -2.63 15.83
C LYS A 77 -12.71 -1.84 14.68
N ASN A 78 -13.21 -2.04 13.46
CA ASN A 78 -12.64 -1.57 12.21
C ASN A 78 -11.16 -1.97 12.04
N THR A 79 -10.82 -3.22 12.38
CA THR A 79 -9.45 -3.73 12.31
C THR A 79 -9.31 -4.81 11.25
N TYR A 80 -8.12 -4.93 10.68
CA TYR A 80 -7.75 -5.98 9.74
C TYR A 80 -6.65 -6.83 10.37
N SER A 81 -6.84 -8.14 10.46
CA SER A 81 -5.86 -9.04 11.07
C SER A 81 -5.47 -10.18 10.13
N PHE A 82 -4.18 -10.50 10.12
CA PHE A 82 -3.63 -11.58 9.30
C PHE A 82 -2.32 -12.11 9.89
N VAL A 83 -1.82 -13.22 9.36
CA VAL A 83 -0.55 -13.82 9.76
C VAL A 83 0.41 -13.77 8.58
N LYS A 84 1.61 -13.24 8.79
CA LYS A 84 2.72 -13.34 7.84
C LYS A 84 3.94 -13.89 8.58
N GLU A 85 4.56 -14.92 8.02
CA GLU A 85 5.79 -15.52 8.58
C GLU A 85 5.65 -15.93 10.07
N GLY A 86 4.48 -16.42 10.45
CA GLY A 86 4.17 -16.81 11.84
C GLY A 86 3.87 -15.65 12.79
N VAL A 87 4.00 -14.39 12.34
CA VAL A 87 3.68 -13.20 13.12
C VAL A 87 2.26 -12.75 12.82
N LYS A 88 1.44 -12.60 13.87
CA LYS A 88 0.10 -12.01 13.77
C LYS A 88 0.20 -10.49 13.70
N ILE A 89 -0.35 -9.91 12.64
CA ILE A 89 -0.38 -8.47 12.41
C ILE A 89 -1.82 -8.00 12.50
N ILE A 90 -2.03 -6.88 13.18
CA ILE A 90 -3.33 -6.24 13.33
C ILE A 90 -3.19 -4.79 12.89
N LEU A 91 -3.85 -4.43 11.80
CA LEU A 91 -3.98 -3.06 11.33
C LEU A 91 -5.19 -2.45 12.03
N ALA A 92 -4.93 -1.44 12.86
CA ALA A 92 -5.96 -0.65 13.51
C ALA A 92 -6.14 0.69 12.77
N PRO A 93 -7.31 1.33 12.89
CA PRO A 93 -7.51 2.68 12.37
C PRO A 93 -6.45 3.62 12.90
N CYS A 94 -5.77 4.32 12.00
CA CYS A 94 -4.81 5.33 12.40
C CYS A 94 -5.57 6.53 12.99
N ARG A 95 -5.33 6.84 14.27
CA ARG A 95 -5.77 8.12 14.84
C ARG A 95 -4.78 9.20 14.42
N MET A 96 -5.25 10.41 14.14
CA MET A 96 -4.40 11.50 13.65
C MET A 96 -3.31 11.93 14.66
N GLU A 97 -3.42 11.51 15.91
CA GLU A 97 -2.51 11.86 17.01
C GLU A 97 -1.30 10.92 17.15
N ASP A 98 -1.29 9.78 16.44
CA ASP A 98 -0.20 8.81 16.52
C ASP A 98 0.96 9.20 15.59
N LYS A 99 1.84 10.07 16.08
CA LYS A 99 3.16 10.32 15.51
C LYS A 99 4.02 9.06 15.72
N SER A 100 4.13 8.22 14.70
CA SER A 100 5.08 7.10 14.70
C SER A 100 6.51 7.64 14.79
N LYS A 101 7.27 7.19 15.80
CA LYS A 101 8.72 7.45 15.88
C LYS A 101 9.40 6.83 14.66
N ALA A 102 10.17 7.63 13.93
CA ALA A 102 10.98 7.16 12.82
C ALA A 102 11.95 6.07 13.31
N VAL A 103 11.97 4.93 12.63
CA VAL A 103 13.02 3.92 12.82
C VAL A 103 14.12 4.24 11.81
N THR A 104 15.17 4.89 12.29
CA THR A 104 16.43 5.06 11.56
C THR A 104 17.21 3.74 11.65
N GLY A 105 16.97 2.84 10.70
CA GLY A 105 17.78 1.65 10.47
C GLY A 105 18.43 1.74 9.09
N GLU A 106 19.76 1.60 9.06
CA GLU A 106 20.62 1.72 7.86
C GLU A 106 20.05 0.97 6.64
N GLY A 107 19.98 1.66 5.50
CA GLY A 107 19.87 1.04 4.16
C GLY A 107 18.52 0.41 3.76
N SER A 108 17.42 0.71 4.45
CA SER A 108 16.12 0.10 4.14
C SER A 108 15.34 0.87 3.06
N SER A 109 15.27 0.34 1.83
CA SER A 109 14.49 0.86 0.67
C SER A 109 12.96 0.78 0.81
N TYR A 110 12.45 0.45 1.99
CA TYR A 110 11.03 0.18 2.21
C TYR A 110 10.22 1.44 2.47
N LEU A 111 9.04 1.47 1.86
CA LEU A 111 8.06 2.53 2.01
C LEU A 111 7.38 2.49 3.37
N SER A 112 7.45 3.60 4.11
CA SER A 112 6.82 3.74 5.43
C SER A 112 6.15 5.10 5.59
N LYS A 113 5.24 5.21 6.55
CA LYS A 113 4.44 6.43 6.80
C LYS A 113 5.29 7.70 6.96
N SER A 114 6.49 7.60 7.52
CA SER A 114 7.40 8.73 7.76
C SER A 114 8.07 9.29 6.50
N GLN A 115 8.00 8.60 5.36
CA GLN A 115 8.53 9.12 4.09
C GLN A 115 7.53 10.00 3.35
N PHE A 116 6.31 10.14 3.88
CA PHE A 116 5.19 10.85 3.25
C PHE A 116 4.55 11.92 4.15
N LEU A 117 5.10 12.11 5.36
CA LEU A 117 4.74 13.18 6.30
C LEU A 117 5.90 14.17 6.36
#